data_AF-A0AAQ3N746-F1
#
_entry.id   AF-A0AAQ3N746-F1
#
_cell.length_a   1.000
_cell.length_b   1.000
_cell.length_c   1.000
_cell.angle_alpha   90.00
_cell.angle_beta   90.00
_cell.angle_gamma   90.00
#
_symmetry.space_group_name_H-M   'P 1'
#
loop_
_entity.id
_entity.type
_entity.pdbx_description
1 polymer ?
#
loop_
_entity_poly.entity_id
_entity_poly.type
_entity_poly.pdbx_seq_one_letter_code
_entity_poly.pdbx_strand_id
1 'polypeptide(L)'
;MKTLTQALAKTAAVIEKRVQTTVQEVTGPKALQDYELLDQIGSAGPGLVWRLYSARARDPARQHQYPVVCVWVLDKRSLSEARMRAGLTKAAEDSFLDLIRTDAAKLVRLRHPGVVHVVQALDESKNAMAMVTEPLFASAANTLAIVDNIPVLPKDLRGMVPSFFQFLLIRSK
;
A
#
# COMPACT_ATOMS: atom_id res chain seq x y z
N MET A 1 -23.16 40.68 8.99
CA MET A 1 -23.22 39.81 7.79
C MET A 1 -22.07 38.79 7.64
N LYS A 2 -21.05 38.73 8.51
CA LYS A 2 -19.91 37.79 8.38
C LYS A 2 -20.20 36.34 8.85
N THR A 3 -21.27 36.14 9.61
CA THR A 3 -21.58 34.86 10.28
C THR A 3 -22.30 33.84 9.39
N LEU A 4 -23.13 34.30 8.46
CA LEU A 4 -23.95 33.43 7.61
C LEU A 4 -23.11 32.76 6.51
N THR A 5 -22.18 33.49 5.90
CA THR A 5 -21.23 32.95 4.91
C THR A 5 -20.30 31.90 5.52
N GLN A 6 -19.89 32.09 6.78
CA GLN A 6 -19.03 31.14 7.48
C GLN A 6 -19.77 29.85 7.85
N ALA A 7 -21.07 29.93 8.17
CA ALA A 7 -21.90 28.77 8.41
C ALA A 7 -22.09 27.92 7.14
N LEU A 8 -22.35 28.56 6.00
CA LEU A 8 -22.48 27.86 4.70
C LEU A 8 -21.17 27.18 4.29
N ALA A 9 -20.03 27.86 4.44
CA ALA A 9 -18.72 27.28 4.13
C ALA A 9 -18.38 26.06 5.01
N LYS A 10 -18.73 26.11 6.31
CA LYS A 10 -18.57 24.96 7.22
C LYS A 10 -19.47 23.79 6.81
N THR A 11 -20.72 24.05 6.44
CA THR A 11 -21.64 23.00 5.99
C THR A 11 -21.18 22.37 4.67
N ALA A 12 -20.69 23.17 3.72
CA ALA A 12 -20.12 22.66 2.47
C ALA A 12 -18.90 21.75 2.73
N ALA A 13 -17.97 22.18 3.58
CA ALA A 13 -16.80 21.36 3.96
C ALA A 13 -17.19 20.05 4.66
N VAL A 14 -18.23 20.07 5.51
CA VAL A 14 -18.77 18.86 6.15
C VAL A 14 -19.41 17.92 5.14
N ILE A 15 -20.15 18.45 4.16
CA ILE A 15 -20.76 17.66 3.08
C ILE A 15 -19.67 17.05 2.21
N GLU A 16 -18.68 17.83 1.77
CA GLU A 16 -17.55 17.32 0.97
C GLU A 16 -16.79 16.22 1.71
N LYS A 17 -16.50 16.42 3.00
CA LYS A 17 -15.85 15.40 3.83
C LYS A 17 -16.70 14.13 3.91
N ARG A 18 -18.01 14.26 4.09
CA ARG A 18 -18.94 13.11 4.16
C ARG A 18 -19.02 12.37 2.84
N VAL A 19 -19.11 13.09 1.71
CA VAL A 19 -19.09 12.53 0.35
C VAL A 19 -17.79 11.78 0.10
N GLN A 20 -16.64 12.37 0.41
CA GLN A 20 -15.33 11.71 0.29
C GLN A 20 -15.23 10.43 1.13
N THR A 21 -15.73 10.47 2.36
CA THR A 21 -15.72 9.30 3.26
C THR A 21 -16.62 8.18 2.73
N THR A 22 -17.79 8.53 2.20
CA THR A 22 -18.75 7.53 1.66
C THR A 22 -18.25 6.92 0.34
N VAL A 23 -17.59 7.71 -0.51
CA VAL A 23 -16.95 7.21 -1.74
C VAL A 23 -15.83 6.24 -1.40
N GLN A 24 -14.93 6.58 -0.47
CA GLN A 24 -13.86 5.67 -0.01
C GLN A 24 -14.37 4.36 0.60
N GLU A 25 -15.55 4.35 1.23
CA GLU A 25 -16.15 3.11 1.73
C GLU A 25 -16.58 2.15 0.62
N VAL A 26 -16.98 2.68 -0.55
CA VAL A 26 -17.45 1.91 -1.71
C VAL A 26 -16.33 1.58 -2.68
N THR A 27 -15.38 2.50 -2.88
CA THR A 27 -14.30 2.39 -3.89
C THR A 27 -12.95 1.95 -3.31
N GLY A 28 -12.83 1.88 -1.98
CA GLY A 28 -11.60 1.47 -1.30
C GLY A 28 -10.58 2.61 -1.14
N PRO A 29 -9.36 2.29 -0.68
CA PRO A 29 -8.29 3.29 -0.53
C PRO A 29 -7.97 4.00 -1.84
N LYS A 30 -7.54 5.25 -1.77
CA LYS A 30 -7.22 6.12 -2.92
C LYS A 30 -6.25 5.46 -3.91
N ALA A 31 -5.27 4.70 -3.43
CA ALA A 31 -4.35 3.95 -4.28
C ALA A 31 -5.06 2.97 -5.22
N LEU A 32 -6.13 2.30 -4.77
CA LEU A 32 -6.90 1.38 -5.59
C LEU A 32 -7.83 2.09 -6.59
N GLN A 33 -8.10 3.37 -6.36
CA GLN A 33 -8.88 4.23 -7.24
C GLN A 33 -8.01 4.90 -8.31
N ASP A 34 -6.79 5.33 -7.95
CA ASP A 34 -5.87 6.02 -8.86
C ASP A 34 -5.10 5.06 -9.79
N TYR A 35 -4.91 3.80 -9.36
CA TYR A 35 -4.10 2.81 -10.07
C TYR A 35 -4.87 1.54 -10.43
N GLU A 36 -4.53 0.98 -11.58
CA GLU A 36 -4.94 -0.34 -12.03
C GLU A 36 -3.88 -1.36 -11.63
N LEU A 37 -4.27 -2.32 -10.79
CA LEU A 37 -3.38 -3.40 -10.36
C LEU A 37 -3.17 -4.39 -11.50
N LEU A 38 -1.92 -4.75 -11.73
CA LEU A 38 -1.48 -5.77 -12.68
C LEU A 38 -1.12 -7.04 -11.88
N ASP A 39 0.09 -7.56 -12.05
CA ASP A 39 0.55 -8.76 -11.38
C ASP A 39 0.95 -8.52 -9.91
N GLN A 40 0.66 -9.51 -9.05
CA GLN A 40 1.24 -9.54 -7.71
C GLN A 40 2.72 -9.90 -7.83
N ILE A 41 3.60 -8.94 -7.53
CA ILE A 41 5.05 -9.10 -7.58
C ILE A 41 5.62 -9.60 -6.25
N GLY A 42 4.84 -9.55 -5.17
CA GLY A 42 5.26 -10.20 -3.93
C GLY A 42 4.44 -9.93 -2.69
N SER A 43 5.08 -10.18 -1.56
CA SER A 43 4.56 -9.83 -0.24
C SER A 43 5.65 -9.25 0.66
N ALA A 44 5.27 -8.39 1.60
CA ALA A 44 6.24 -7.67 2.43
C ALA A 44 5.70 -7.28 3.81
N GLY A 45 6.60 -6.73 4.62
CA GLY A 45 6.34 -6.28 5.98
C GLY A 45 6.17 -7.42 6.99
N PRO A 46 5.95 -7.06 8.26
CA PRO A 46 5.75 -8.03 9.33
C PRO A 46 4.61 -9.00 9.02
N GLY A 47 4.85 -10.31 9.12
CA GLY A 47 3.83 -11.33 8.81
C GLY A 47 3.41 -11.39 7.34
N LEU A 48 4.16 -10.75 6.43
CA LEU A 48 3.86 -10.71 4.98
C LEU A 48 2.45 -10.20 4.65
N VAL A 49 1.94 -9.30 5.49
CA VAL A 49 0.57 -8.76 5.40
C VAL A 49 0.38 -7.84 4.20
N TRP A 50 1.45 -7.25 3.69
CA TRP A 50 1.39 -6.48 2.45
C TRP A 50 1.44 -7.41 1.27
N ARG A 51 0.48 -7.27 0.37
CA ARG A 51 0.57 -7.78 -1.00
C ARG A 51 1.09 -6.65 -1.89
N LEU A 52 2.14 -6.94 -2.65
CA LEU A 52 2.77 -6.00 -3.56
C LEU A 52 2.30 -6.27 -4.98
N TYR A 53 1.74 -5.26 -5.62
CA TYR A 53 1.27 -5.34 -7.00
C TYR A 53 2.04 -4.35 -7.87
N SER A 54 2.49 -4.82 -9.03
CA SER A 54 2.80 -3.90 -10.13
C SER A 54 1.50 -3.22 -10.55
N ALA A 55 1.54 -1.92 -10.84
CA ALA A 55 0.36 -1.18 -11.22
C ALA A 55 0.68 -0.04 -12.18
N ARG A 56 -0.33 0.41 -12.92
CA ARG A 56 -0.25 1.57 -13.81
C ARG A 56 -1.33 2.59 -13.44
N ALA A 57 -1.04 3.88 -13.61
CA ALA A 57 -2.02 4.93 -13.36
C ALA A 57 -3.22 4.75 -14.31
N ARG A 58 -4.44 4.86 -13.78
CA ARG A 58 -5.68 4.78 -14.59
C ARG A 58 -5.88 6.00 -15.46
N ASP A 59 -5.32 7.13 -15.05
CA ASP A 59 -5.32 8.38 -15.80
C ASP A 59 -3.97 8.54 -16.50
N PRO A 60 -3.86 8.18 -17.80
CA PRO A 60 -2.62 8.28 -18.55
C PRO A 60 -2.22 9.73 -18.87
N ALA A 61 -3.15 10.70 -18.74
CA ALA A 61 -2.87 12.11 -18.96
C ALA A 61 -2.21 12.76 -17.74
N ARG A 62 -2.37 12.16 -16.55
CA ARG A 62 -1.68 12.60 -15.34
C ARG A 62 -0.20 12.23 -15.46
N GLN A 63 0.67 13.24 -15.59
CA GLN A 63 2.12 13.04 -15.59
C GLN A 63 2.55 12.42 -14.25
N HIS A 64 2.84 11.12 -14.27
CA HIS A 64 3.42 10.42 -13.14
C HIS A 64 4.93 10.32 -13.32
N GLN A 65 5.66 10.51 -12.22
CA GLN A 65 7.12 10.35 -12.18
C GLN A 65 7.56 8.95 -12.64
N TYR A 66 6.72 7.93 -12.43
CA TYR A 66 6.99 6.55 -12.80
C TYR A 66 5.89 6.01 -13.73
N PRO A 67 6.25 5.37 -14.86
CA PRO A 67 5.27 4.80 -15.81
C PRO A 67 4.59 3.53 -15.28
N VAL A 68 5.23 2.87 -14.32
CA VAL A 68 4.72 1.76 -13.52
C VAL A 68 4.99 2.11 -12.06
N VAL A 69 4.20 1.59 -11.13
CA VAL A 69 4.41 1.79 -9.68
C VAL A 69 4.22 0.46 -8.95
N CYS A 70 4.60 0.42 -7.67
CA CYS A 70 4.24 -0.68 -6.79
C CYS A 70 3.14 -0.23 -5.81
N VAL A 71 1.99 -0.89 -5.86
CA VAL A 71 0.89 -0.68 -4.90
C VAL A 71 0.98 -1.74 -3.81
N TRP A 72 1.07 -1.28 -2.56
CA TRP A 72 1.05 -2.10 -1.37
C TRP A 72 -0.38 -2.18 -0.87
N VAL A 73 -0.92 -3.39 -0.70
CA VAL A 73 -2.30 -3.60 -0.26
C VAL A 73 -2.32 -4.54 0.94
N LEU A 74 -2.98 -4.11 2.01
CA LEU A 74 -3.30 -4.93 3.18
C LEU A 74 -4.82 -5.05 3.27
N ASP A 75 -5.32 -6.29 3.22
CA ASP A 75 -6.73 -6.60 3.46
C ASP A 75 -6.95 -6.91 4.94
N LYS A 76 -7.74 -6.06 5.61
CA LYS A 76 -8.04 -6.19 7.03
C LYS A 76 -8.95 -7.38 7.33
N ARG A 77 -9.76 -7.81 6.36
CA ARG A 77 -10.62 -8.99 6.54
C ARG A 77 -9.76 -10.25 6.64
N SER A 78 -8.86 -10.43 5.68
CA SER A 78 -7.85 -11.50 5.70
C SER A 78 -7.02 -11.48 6.99
N LEU A 79 -6.61 -10.29 7.46
CA LEU A 79 -5.88 -10.14 8.72
C LEU A 79 -6.71 -10.57 9.93
N SER A 80 -7.98 -10.16 10.03
CA SER A 80 -8.83 -10.49 11.16
C SER A 80 -9.20 -11.99 11.18
N GLU A 81 -9.38 -12.61 10.02
CA GLU A 81 -9.55 -14.07 9.91
C GLU A 81 -8.30 -14.83 10.38
N ALA A 82 -7.10 -14.38 9.95
CA ALA A 82 -5.84 -14.96 10.39
C ALA A 82 -5.64 -14.82 11.91
N ARG A 83 -5.99 -13.65 12.46
CA ARG A 83 -6.00 -13.40 13.91
C ARG A 83 -6.92 -14.37 14.64
N MET A 84 -8.16 -14.53 14.19
CA MET A 84 -9.13 -15.45 14.81
C MET A 84 -8.60 -16.88 14.81
N ARG A 85 -8.03 -17.33 13.68
CA ARG A 85 -7.42 -18.66 13.55
C ARG A 85 -6.22 -18.86 14.48
N ALA A 86 -5.44 -17.80 14.70
CA ALA A 86 -4.30 -17.81 15.61
C ALA A 86 -4.66 -17.65 17.09
N GLY A 87 -5.96 -17.51 17.43
CA GLY A 87 -6.40 -17.28 18.82
C GLY A 87 -5.94 -15.94 19.41
N LEU A 88 -5.60 -14.97 18.56
CA LEU A 88 -5.08 -13.68 18.97
C LEU A 88 -6.20 -12.70 19.36
N THR A 89 -5.93 -11.83 20.33
CA THR A 89 -6.90 -10.84 20.80
C THR A 89 -7.08 -9.72 19.79
N LYS A 90 -8.26 -9.08 19.80
CA LYS A 90 -8.52 -7.90 18.96
C LYS A 90 -7.54 -6.74 19.28
N ALA A 91 -7.16 -6.58 20.54
CA ALA A 91 -6.17 -5.57 20.95
C ALA A 91 -4.79 -5.77 20.29
N ALA A 92 -4.40 -7.02 20.04
CA ALA A 92 -3.17 -7.32 19.30
C ALA A 92 -3.28 -6.91 17.81
N GLU A 93 -4.46 -7.07 17.19
CA GLU A 93 -4.74 -6.58 15.83
C GLU A 93 -4.63 -5.07 15.75
N ASP A 94 -5.29 -4.37 16.68
CA ASP A 94 -5.33 -2.91 16.69
C ASP A 94 -3.91 -2.35 16.87
N SER A 95 -3.14 -2.93 17.80
CA SER A 95 -1.73 -2.56 18.02
C SER A 95 -0.86 -2.82 16.79
N PHE A 96 -1.11 -3.92 16.07
CA PHE A 96 -0.41 -4.26 14.84
C PHE A 96 -0.72 -3.27 13.71
N LEU A 97 -1.98 -2.87 13.56
CA LEU A 97 -2.40 -1.85 12.60
C LEU A 97 -1.82 -0.47 12.94
N ASP A 98 -1.71 -0.11 14.21
CA ASP A 98 -1.06 1.13 14.65
C ASP A 98 0.44 1.18 14.33
N LEU A 99 1.13 0.04 14.49
CA LEU A 99 2.52 -0.10 14.06
C LEU A 99 2.65 0.16 12.55
N ILE A 100 1.78 -0.45 11.75
CA ILE A 100 1.77 -0.27 10.29
C ILE A 100 1.57 1.20 9.90
N ARG A 101 0.59 1.89 10.52
CA ARG A 101 0.35 3.32 10.28
C ARG A 101 1.59 4.15 10.59
N THR A 102 2.22 3.86 11.73
CA THR A 102 3.41 4.56 12.20
C THR A 102 4.58 4.37 11.24
N ASP A 103 4.81 3.15 10.78
CA ASP A 103 5.92 2.83 9.87
C ASP A 103 5.72 3.43 8.48
N ALA A 104 4.50 3.36 7.94
CA ALA A 104 4.18 4.00 6.68
C ALA A 104 4.33 5.53 6.75
N ALA A 105 3.92 6.16 7.85
CA ALA A 105 4.09 7.60 8.07
C ALA A 105 5.57 8.00 8.16
N LYS A 106 6.42 7.18 8.79
CA LYS A 106 7.87 7.38 8.80
C LYS A 106 8.47 7.24 7.41
N LEU A 107 8.05 6.21 6.65
CA LEU A 107 8.59 5.91 5.32
C LEU A 107 8.38 7.07 4.34
N VAL A 108 7.24 7.75 4.38
CA VAL A 108 6.95 8.95 3.56
C VAL A 108 7.98 10.06 3.78
N ARG A 109 8.52 10.19 5.00
CA ARG A 109 9.44 11.27 5.39
C ARG A 109 10.91 10.94 5.12
N LEU A 110 11.24 9.69 4.81
CA LEU A 110 12.60 9.29 4.49
C LEU A 110 12.97 9.73 3.07
N ARG A 111 14.11 10.40 2.96
CA ARG A 111 14.66 10.91 1.70
C ARG A 111 16.10 10.42 1.57
N HIS A 112 16.26 9.16 1.19
CA HIS A 112 17.56 8.52 1.04
C HIS A 112 17.59 7.68 -0.25
N PRO A 113 18.67 7.71 -1.05
CA PRO A 113 18.73 6.99 -2.33
C PRO A 113 18.61 5.46 -2.21
N GLY A 114 18.93 4.90 -1.04
CA GLY A 114 18.74 3.47 -0.72
C GLY A 114 17.42 3.14 0.00
N VAL A 115 16.49 4.10 0.13
CA VAL A 115 15.17 3.88 0.71
C VAL A 115 14.13 4.11 -0.37
N VAL A 116 13.17 3.19 -0.46
CA VAL A 116 12.10 3.26 -1.47
C VAL A 116 11.33 4.58 -1.35
N HIS A 117 11.14 5.25 -2.49
CA HIS A 117 10.35 6.47 -2.52
C HIS A 117 8.84 6.19 -2.48
N VAL A 118 8.14 6.77 -1.50
CA VAL A 118 6.67 6.73 -1.43
C VAL A 118 6.07 7.77 -2.38
N VAL A 119 5.34 7.29 -3.39
CA VAL A 119 4.63 8.10 -4.40
C VAL A 119 3.29 8.58 -3.87
N GLN A 120 2.55 7.71 -3.17
CA GLN A 120 1.30 8.06 -2.50
C GLN A 120 1.32 7.48 -1.10
N ALA A 121 1.12 8.36 -0.10
CA ALA A 121 1.08 7.97 1.30
C ALA A 121 -0.06 6.98 1.58
N LEU A 122 0.04 6.31 2.73
CA LEU A 122 -0.96 5.36 3.20
C LEU A 122 -2.34 6.01 3.28
N ASP A 123 -3.29 5.38 2.61
CA ASP A 123 -4.71 5.64 2.76
C ASP A 123 -5.41 4.39 3.28
N GLU A 124 -6.39 4.60 4.15
CA GLU A 124 -7.04 3.52 4.90
C GLU A 124 -8.55 3.62 4.75
N SER A 125 -9.17 2.52 4.37
CA SER A 125 -10.62 2.34 4.37
C SER A 125 -11.03 1.33 5.44
N LYS A 126 -12.34 1.09 5.58
CA LYS A 126 -12.87 0.09 6.50
C LYS A 126 -12.30 -1.31 6.27
N ASN A 127 -12.06 -1.68 5.00
CA ASN A 127 -11.68 -3.05 4.63
C ASN A 127 -10.20 -3.21 4.28
N ALA A 128 -9.50 -2.14 3.90
CA ALA A 128 -8.14 -2.25 3.40
C ALA A 128 -7.29 -1.03 3.75
N MET A 129 -5.98 -1.21 3.67
CA MET A 129 -4.98 -0.14 3.73
C MET A 129 -4.13 -0.23 2.48
N ALA A 130 -3.78 0.90 1.87
CA ALA A 130 -2.93 0.90 0.70
C ALA A 130 -2.02 2.12 0.61
N MET A 131 -0.82 1.92 0.08
CA MET A 131 0.13 2.97 -0.26
C MET A 131 0.81 2.66 -1.59
N VAL A 132 1.44 3.66 -2.20
CA VAL A 132 2.09 3.50 -3.50
C VAL A 132 3.54 3.95 -3.42
N THR A 133 4.44 3.14 -3.95
CA THR A 133 5.87 3.44 -4.03
C THR A 133 6.35 3.46 -5.48
N GLU A 134 7.60 3.88 -5.68
CA GLU A 134 8.30 3.64 -6.95
C GLU A 134 8.28 2.13 -7.31
N PRO A 135 8.47 1.78 -8.61
CA PRO A 135 8.54 0.38 -9.03
C PRO A 135 9.46 -0.46 -8.16
N LEU A 136 8.98 -1.62 -7.73
CA LEU A 136 9.77 -2.62 -7.04
C LEU A 136 9.90 -3.83 -7.97
N PHE A 137 11.10 -4.41 -7.99
CA PHE A 137 11.35 -5.66 -8.72
C PHE A 137 10.84 -6.87 -7.92
N ALA A 138 11.25 -6.96 -6.66
CA ALA A 138 10.84 -8.00 -5.73
C ALA A 138 10.96 -7.53 -4.28
N SER A 139 10.29 -8.24 -3.38
CA SER A 139 10.51 -8.13 -1.93
C SER A 139 11.67 -9.02 -1.49
N ALA A 140 12.45 -8.58 -0.51
CA ALA A 140 13.57 -9.36 0.04
C ALA A 140 13.13 -10.75 0.57
N ALA A 141 11.92 -10.86 1.11
CA ALA A 141 11.35 -12.14 1.55
C ALA A 141 11.17 -13.12 0.37
N ASN A 142 10.69 -12.62 -0.77
CA ASN A 142 10.52 -13.39 -1.99
C ASN A 142 11.87 -13.82 -2.58
N THR A 143 12.88 -12.94 -2.54
CA THR A 143 14.24 -13.25 -3.00
C THR A 143 14.87 -14.35 -2.16
N LEU A 144 14.48 -14.47 -0.88
CA LEU A 144 14.86 -15.54 0.04
C LEU A 144 13.93 -16.78 -0.07
N ALA A 145 13.14 -16.89 -1.14
CA ALA A 145 12.21 -18.00 -1.41
C ALA A 145 11.05 -18.17 -0.40
N ILE A 146 10.72 -17.14 0.38
CA ILE A 146 9.50 -17.12 1.19
C ILE A 146 8.35 -16.65 0.30
N VAL A 147 7.59 -17.62 -0.25
CA VAL A 147 6.57 -17.37 -1.29
C VAL A 147 5.18 -17.89 -0.93
N ASP A 148 4.97 -18.29 0.33
CA ASP A 148 3.74 -18.95 0.80
C ASP A 148 2.45 -18.13 0.55
N ASN A 149 2.59 -16.81 0.42
CA ASN A 149 1.47 -15.87 0.19
C ASN A 149 1.37 -15.35 -1.25
N ILE A 150 2.03 -16.01 -2.21
CA ILE A 150 2.04 -15.62 -3.63
C ILE A 150 1.44 -16.77 -4.45
N PRO A 151 0.27 -16.58 -5.07
CA PRO A 151 -0.40 -17.66 -5.82
C PRO A 151 0.34 -18.05 -7.10
N VAL A 152 1.09 -17.12 -7.72
CA VAL A 152 1.87 -17.35 -8.94
C VAL A 152 3.22 -16.67 -8.81
N LEU A 153 4.31 -17.45 -8.85
CA LEU A 153 5.67 -16.91 -8.81
C LEU A 153 5.93 -16.03 -10.05
N PRO A 154 6.25 -14.73 -9.88
CA PRO A 154 6.61 -13.85 -10.98
C PRO A 154 7.73 -14.46 -11.82
N LYS A 155 7.64 -14.32 -13.15
CA LYS A 155 8.59 -14.93 -14.09
C LYS A 155 10.03 -14.45 -13.82
N ASP A 156 10.18 -13.21 -13.36
CA ASP A 156 11.46 -12.58 -13.07
C ASP A 156 12.16 -13.17 -11.83
N LEU A 157 11.42 -13.83 -10.93
CA LEU A 157 11.95 -14.49 -9.74
C LEU A 157 12.44 -15.92 -10.00
N ARG A 158 12.04 -16.56 -11.12
CA ARG A 158 12.39 -17.96 -11.41
C ARG A 158 13.85 -18.22 -11.75
N GLY A 159 14.64 -17.18 -12.04
CA GLY A 159 16.05 -17.27 -12.45
C GLY A 159 17.06 -16.70 -11.45
N MET A 160 16.63 -16.30 -10.25
CA MET A 160 17.50 -15.57 -9.31
C MET A 160 18.44 -16.53 -8.56
N VAL A 161 19.71 -16.56 -8.96
CA VAL A 161 20.78 -17.37 -8.34
C VAL A 161 21.32 -16.67 -7.08
N PRO A 162 21.65 -17.39 -5.98
CA PRO A 162 22.13 -16.82 -4.71
C PRO A 162 23.41 -15.97 -4.76
N SER A 163 24.12 -15.93 -5.88
CA SER A 163 25.37 -15.17 -6.01
C SER A 163 25.16 -13.66 -6.28
N PHE A 164 23.94 -13.22 -6.60
CA PHE A 164 23.63 -11.82 -6.89
C PHE A 164 23.20 -11.00 -5.66
N PHE A 165 23.36 -11.56 -4.46
CA PHE A 165 22.84 -11.01 -3.20
C PHE A 165 23.56 -9.77 -2.67
N GLN A 166 24.65 -9.31 -3.31
CA GLN A 166 25.42 -8.17 -2.80
C GLN A 166 25.10 -6.82 -3.47
N PHE A 167 24.28 -6.77 -4.53
CA PHE A 167 24.11 -5.51 -5.29
C PHE A 167 22.67 -5.04 -5.58
N LEU A 168 21.62 -5.80 -5.23
CA LEU A 168 20.25 -5.47 -5.67
C LEU A 168 19.25 -5.28 -4.52
N LEU A 169 19.54 -4.37 -3.59
CA LEU A 169 18.49 -3.78 -2.78
C LEU A 169 18.00 -2.49 -3.45
N ILE A 170 16.90 -2.67 -4.19
CA ILE A 170 15.87 -1.66 -4.48
C ILE A 170 16.35 -0.47 -5.32
N ARG A 171 16.54 -0.71 -6.62
CA ARG A 171 16.17 0.23 -7.68
C ARG A 171 16.23 -0.49 -9.04
N SER A 172 15.10 -0.63 -9.71
CA SER A 172 15.14 -0.86 -11.16
C SER A 172 15.52 0.48 -11.78
N LYS A 173 16.69 0.53 -12.44
CA LYS A 173 16.98 1.60 -13.40
C LYS A 173 16.01 1.51 -14.57
#